data_AF-A0A7W1CZC1-F1
#
_entry.id   AF-A0A7W1CZC1-F1
#
_cell.length_a   1.000
_cell.length_b   1.000
_cell.length_c   1.000
_cell.angle_alpha   90.00
_cell.angle_beta   90.00
_cell.angle_gamma   90.00
#
_symmetry.space_group_name_H-M   'P 1'
#
loop_
_entity.id
_entity.type
_entity.pdbx_description
1 polymer ?
#
loop_
_entity_poly.entity_id
_entity_poly.type
_entity_poly.pdbx_seq_one_letter_code
_entity_poly.pdbx_strand_id
1 'polypeptide(L)'
;MTLLERPLVIKFGGTSVGGGAQFVRAARIAAEAAGDNPVAVVVSAMGGTTDTLLGYARKSSGWVKRAIEDETHEASIAELRRMLAERHLHAAREAVDAEHLPAVEGRVVDLLGDLEEVIRAPFENVKARRDEIAVYGERLSAEILAGAISSQGIPSKVVAADPIATDARFGEAEVDPAATRERAARYVSALLESGLVAVVPGYVGRSPEGVPTTLGRGGSDLSATVLGRALDFDEVWIMSDVDGVLDADPRLVPDASLMPRLSYR
;
A
#
# COMPACT_ATOMS: atom_id res chain seq x y z
N MET A 1 8.32 0.99 34.89
CA MET A 1 7.77 -0.16 34.14
C MET A 1 6.60 0.36 33.32
N THR A 2 6.86 0.90 32.13
CA THR A 2 5.80 1.20 31.17
C THR A 2 5.38 -0.13 30.55
N LEU A 3 4.26 -0.66 31.04
CA LEU A 3 3.54 -1.81 30.51
C LEU A 3 2.75 -1.35 29.29
N LEU A 4 3.39 -1.17 28.14
CA LEU A 4 2.68 -1.00 26.86
C LEU A 4 3.50 -1.66 25.75
N GLU A 5 3.19 -2.92 25.48
CA GLU A 5 3.65 -3.65 24.29
C GLU A 5 2.44 -4.40 23.74
N ARG A 6 1.54 -3.67 23.07
CA ARG A 6 0.46 -4.28 22.29
C ARG A 6 0.73 -4.04 20.81
N PRO A 7 1.49 -4.92 20.14
CA PRO A 7 1.80 -4.71 18.73
C PRO A 7 0.51 -4.66 17.93
N LEU A 8 0.39 -3.65 17.08
CA LEU A 8 -0.83 -3.39 16.33
C LEU A 8 -0.51 -3.07 14.87
N VAL A 9 -1.46 -3.38 14.00
CA VAL A 9 -1.40 -3.02 12.59
C VAL A 9 -2.54 -2.09 12.26
N ILE A 10 -2.21 -0.93 11.67
CA ILE A 10 -3.20 0.03 11.18
C ILE A 10 -3.24 -0.03 9.67
N LYS A 11 -4.42 -0.21 9.09
CA LYS A 11 -4.62 -0.13 7.65
C LYS A 11 -5.29 1.19 7.28
N PHE A 12 -4.73 1.89 6.31
CA PHE A 12 -5.35 3.05 5.67
C PHE A 12 -5.83 2.72 4.24
N GLY A 13 -7.12 2.97 3.98
CA GLY A 13 -7.73 2.81 2.65
C GLY A 13 -7.37 3.96 1.69
N GLY A 14 -7.67 3.79 0.40
CA GLY A 14 -7.33 4.81 -0.61
C GLY A 14 -8.02 6.17 -0.41
N THR A 15 -9.18 6.20 0.25
CA THR A 15 -9.85 7.45 0.69
C THR A 15 -9.13 8.10 1.86
N SER A 16 -8.55 7.30 2.76
CA SER A 16 -7.74 7.74 3.91
C SER A 16 -6.35 8.26 3.52
N VAL A 17 -5.91 8.05 2.27
CA VAL A 17 -4.66 8.56 1.69
C VAL A 17 -4.87 9.20 0.30
N GLY A 18 -6.03 9.82 0.07
CA GLY A 18 -6.38 10.37 -1.24
C GLY A 18 -5.62 11.65 -1.66
N GLY A 19 -4.90 12.30 -0.75
CA GLY A 19 -4.21 13.58 -0.94
C GLY A 19 -3.40 13.99 0.30
N GLY A 20 -2.73 15.13 0.26
CA GLY A 20 -1.80 15.53 1.32
C GLY A 20 -2.44 15.63 2.71
N ALA A 21 -3.58 16.32 2.81
CA ALA A 21 -4.30 16.44 4.08
C ALA A 21 -4.74 15.08 4.65
N GLN A 22 -5.05 14.11 3.79
CA GLN A 22 -5.37 12.73 4.18
C GLN A 22 -4.14 12.02 4.74
N PHE A 23 -2.98 12.12 4.06
CA PHE A 23 -1.72 11.59 4.55
C PHE A 23 -1.32 12.19 5.90
N VAL A 24 -1.48 13.50 6.12
CA VAL A 24 -1.23 14.16 7.42
C VAL A 24 -2.09 13.53 8.52
N ARG A 25 -3.39 13.32 8.27
CA ARG A 25 -4.29 12.69 9.25
C ARG A 25 -3.89 11.24 9.54
N ALA A 26 -3.58 10.46 8.51
CA ALA A 26 -3.13 9.09 8.66
C ALA A 26 -1.81 8.99 9.46
N ALA A 27 -0.86 9.86 9.13
CA ALA A 27 0.42 9.95 9.82
C ALA A 27 0.26 10.31 11.31
N ARG A 28 -0.61 11.27 11.63
CA ARG A 28 -0.90 11.63 13.03
C ARG A 28 -1.46 10.44 13.82
N ILE A 29 -2.43 9.71 13.25
CA ILE A 29 -3.01 8.52 13.89
C ILE A 29 -1.96 7.44 14.13
N ALA A 30 -1.10 7.17 13.14
CA ALA A 30 -0.02 6.20 13.28
C ALA A 30 1.02 6.64 14.32
N ALA A 31 1.37 7.92 14.35
CA ALA A 31 2.31 8.48 15.32
C ALA A 31 1.78 8.45 16.76
N GLU A 32 0.51 8.80 16.96
CA GLU A 32 -0.17 8.69 18.26
C GLU A 32 -0.17 7.23 18.76
N ALA A 33 -0.47 6.27 17.88
CA ALA A 33 -0.45 4.84 18.24
C ALA A 33 0.97 4.32 18.56
N ALA A 34 1.98 4.82 17.85
CA ALA A 34 3.38 4.42 18.00
C ALA A 34 4.05 4.94 19.28
N GLY A 35 3.49 5.95 19.93
CA GLY A 35 4.00 6.45 21.21
C GLY A 35 4.00 5.41 22.32
N ASP A 36 3.05 4.47 22.25
CA ASP A 36 2.82 3.45 23.27
C ASP A 36 3.00 2.01 22.75
N ASN A 37 3.15 1.78 21.44
CA ASN A 37 3.11 0.43 20.87
C ASN A 37 4.05 0.25 19.66
N PRO A 38 4.54 -0.98 19.40
CA PRO A 38 5.08 -1.33 18.09
C PRO A 38 3.96 -1.27 17.04
N VAL A 39 4.14 -0.43 16.00
CA VAL A 39 3.11 -0.21 14.97
C VAL A 39 3.63 -0.59 13.59
N ALA A 40 2.90 -1.49 12.91
CA ALA A 40 2.98 -1.62 11.47
C ALA A 40 1.81 -0.86 10.81
N VAL A 41 2.08 -0.19 9.69
CA VAL A 41 1.07 0.52 8.91
C VAL A 41 0.95 -0.13 7.55
N VAL A 42 -0.25 -0.56 7.18
CA VAL A 42 -0.58 -1.04 5.83
C VAL A 42 -1.28 0.08 5.07
N VAL A 43 -0.79 0.43 3.88
CA VAL A 43 -1.35 1.52 3.09
C VAL A 43 -1.77 1.05 1.70
N SER A 44 -2.96 1.49 1.28
CA SER A 44 -3.46 1.28 -0.08
C SER A 44 -2.93 2.37 -1.02
N ALA A 45 -3.09 2.19 -2.33
CA ALA A 45 -2.79 3.28 -3.26
C ALA A 45 -3.71 4.48 -3.00
N MET A 46 -3.22 5.69 -3.31
CA MET A 46 -4.06 6.90 -3.38
C MET A 46 -5.31 6.63 -4.23
N GLY A 47 -6.46 7.19 -3.83
CA GLY A 47 -7.74 6.97 -4.52
C GLY A 47 -7.67 7.11 -6.04
N GLY A 48 -8.12 6.10 -6.77
CA GLY A 48 -8.12 6.02 -8.24
C GLY A 48 -6.80 5.59 -8.89
N THR A 49 -5.68 5.56 -8.15
CA THR A 49 -4.36 5.19 -8.71
C THR A 49 -4.31 3.73 -9.18
N THR A 50 -4.84 2.79 -8.39
CA THR A 50 -4.90 1.36 -8.78
C THR A 50 -5.72 1.17 -10.07
N ASP A 51 -6.86 1.85 -10.19
CA ASP A 51 -7.71 1.77 -11.39
C ASP A 51 -6.99 2.34 -12.63
N THR A 52 -6.26 3.45 -12.48
CA THR A 52 -5.41 4.02 -13.54
C THR A 52 -4.34 3.02 -13.99
N LEU A 53 -3.59 2.44 -13.05
CA LEU A 53 -2.51 1.48 -13.34
C LEU A 53 -3.05 0.21 -14.00
N LEU A 54 -4.14 -0.34 -13.48
CA LEU A 54 -4.81 -1.52 -14.04
C LEU A 54 -5.41 -1.23 -15.43
N GLY A 55 -6.00 -0.05 -15.61
CA GLY A 55 -6.51 0.42 -16.89
C GLY A 55 -5.40 0.58 -17.92
N TYR A 56 -4.24 1.10 -17.52
CA TYR A 56 -3.06 1.19 -18.36
C TYR A 56 -2.55 -0.18 -18.76
N ALA A 57 -2.32 -1.09 -17.79
CA ALA A 57 -1.83 -2.45 -18.05
C ALA A 57 -2.71 -3.23 -19.04
N ARG A 58 -4.04 -3.06 -18.94
CA ARG A 58 -4.99 -3.66 -19.89
C ARG A 58 -4.85 -3.10 -21.31
N LYS A 59 -4.66 -1.79 -21.46
CA LYS A 59 -4.49 -1.13 -22.76
C LYS A 59 -3.15 -1.49 -23.39
N SER A 60 -2.05 -1.40 -22.64
CA SER A 60 -0.70 -1.65 -23.14
C SER A 60 -0.48 -3.10 -23.56
N SER A 61 -1.10 -4.06 -22.87
CA SER A 61 -1.12 -5.47 -23.30
C SER A 61 -1.75 -5.66 -24.70
N GLY A 62 -2.65 -4.77 -25.10
CA GLY A 62 -3.28 -4.77 -26.42
C GLY A 62 -2.43 -4.10 -27.51
N TRP A 63 -1.42 -3.31 -27.14
CA TRP A 63 -0.51 -2.61 -28.06
C TRP A 63 0.58 -3.54 -28.57
N VAL A 64 1.14 -4.38 -27.69
CA VAL A 64 2.08 -5.46 -28.05
C VAL A 64 1.49 -6.36 -29.14
N LYS A 65 0.20 -6.67 -29.07
CA LYS A 65 -0.49 -7.51 -30.08
C LYS A 65 -0.73 -6.82 -31.42
N ARG A 66 -0.69 -5.49 -31.46
CA ARG A 66 -1.09 -4.68 -32.63
C ARG A 66 0.06 -4.00 -33.35
N ALA A 67 1.31 -4.26 -32.94
CA ALA A 67 2.51 -3.61 -33.48
C ALA A 67 2.33 -2.07 -33.58
N ILE A 68 1.84 -1.47 -32.50
CA ILE A 68 1.67 -0.02 -32.42
C ILE A 68 3.05 0.64 -32.45
N GLU A 69 3.19 1.70 -33.25
CA GLU A 69 4.44 2.45 -33.45
C GLU A 69 5.04 2.91 -32.12
N ASP A 70 6.35 2.69 -31.96
CA ASP A 70 7.11 2.97 -30.73
C ASP A 70 6.84 4.38 -30.16
N GLU A 71 6.72 5.39 -31.03
CA GLU A 71 6.51 6.79 -30.63
C GLU A 71 5.19 7.01 -29.86
N THR A 72 4.11 6.33 -30.25
CA THR A 72 2.82 6.44 -29.54
C THR A 72 2.82 5.69 -28.20
N HIS A 73 3.59 4.60 -28.10
CA HIS A 73 3.78 3.89 -26.85
C HIS A 73 4.59 4.72 -25.85
N GLU A 74 5.69 5.34 -26.31
CA GLU A 74 6.51 6.25 -25.51
C GLU A 74 5.72 7.42 -24.95
N ALA A 75 4.93 8.10 -25.79
CA ALA A 75 4.10 9.22 -25.37
C ALA A 75 3.10 8.83 -24.27
N SER A 76 2.55 7.60 -24.35
CA SER A 76 1.61 7.11 -23.33
C SER A 76 2.28 6.81 -21.98
N ILE A 77 3.54 6.34 -22.01
CA ILE A 77 4.32 6.07 -20.79
C ILE A 77 4.66 7.41 -20.12
N ALA A 78 5.10 8.39 -20.91
CA ALA A 78 5.39 9.74 -20.42
C ALA A 78 4.15 10.40 -19.80
N GLU A 79 2.97 10.23 -20.39
CA GLU A 79 1.72 10.76 -19.84
C GLU A 79 1.32 10.08 -18.53
N LEU A 80 1.43 8.75 -18.44
CA LEU A 80 1.21 8.03 -17.19
C LEU A 80 2.17 8.51 -16.10
N ARG A 81 3.48 8.62 -16.42
CA ARG A 81 4.51 9.13 -15.50
C ARG A 81 4.12 10.51 -15.00
N ARG A 82 3.79 11.44 -15.91
CA ARG A 82 3.44 12.82 -15.59
C ARG A 82 2.24 12.88 -14.64
N MET A 83 1.17 12.14 -14.94
CA MET A 83 -0.03 12.09 -14.11
C MET A 83 0.26 11.57 -12.69
N LEU A 84 1.02 10.47 -12.58
CA LEU A 84 1.37 9.90 -11.30
C LEU A 84 2.30 10.83 -10.52
N ALA A 85 3.34 11.38 -11.17
CA ALA A 85 4.27 12.33 -10.56
C ALA A 85 3.55 13.55 -10.00
N GLU A 86 2.68 14.18 -10.80
CA GLU A 86 1.93 15.37 -10.39
C GLU A 86 1.12 15.11 -9.13
N ARG A 87 0.34 14.01 -9.10
CA ARG A 87 -0.49 13.66 -7.93
C ARG A 87 0.33 13.32 -6.70
N HIS A 88 1.34 12.46 -6.83
CA HIS A 88 2.07 11.93 -5.68
C HIS A 88 3.07 12.95 -5.11
N LEU A 89 3.77 13.72 -5.96
CA LEU A 89 4.66 14.79 -5.48
C LEU A 89 3.86 15.94 -4.86
N HIS A 90 2.68 16.26 -5.40
CA HIS A 90 1.80 17.25 -4.76
C HIS A 90 1.36 16.79 -3.36
N ALA A 91 0.91 15.54 -3.22
CA ALA A 91 0.55 14.98 -1.92
C ALA A 91 1.74 14.94 -0.94
N ALA A 92 2.94 14.59 -1.42
CA ALA A 92 4.16 14.59 -0.61
C ALA A 92 4.49 16.00 -0.08
N ARG A 93 4.45 17.03 -0.93
CA ARG A 93 4.73 18.42 -0.54
C ARG A 93 3.76 18.98 0.49
N GLU A 94 2.53 18.51 0.48
CA GLU A 94 1.52 18.90 1.46
C GLU A 94 1.63 18.14 2.79
N ALA A 95 2.16 16.91 2.78
CA ALA A 95 2.12 16.00 3.92
C ALA A 95 3.45 15.84 4.66
N VAL A 96 4.58 16.13 4.01
CA VAL A 96 5.93 15.89 4.52
C VAL A 96 6.64 17.21 4.74
N ASP A 97 7.32 17.35 5.88
CA ASP A 97 8.09 18.55 6.23
C ASP A 97 9.33 18.72 5.33
N ALA A 98 9.96 19.90 5.44
CA ALA A 98 11.11 20.26 4.62
C ALA A 98 12.37 19.41 4.88
N GLU A 99 12.47 18.75 6.03
CA GLU A 99 13.61 17.88 6.37
C GLU A 99 13.53 16.55 5.61
N HIS A 100 12.34 15.94 5.58
CA HIS A 100 12.13 14.61 5.02
C HIS A 100 11.72 14.64 3.55
N LEU A 101 11.13 15.74 3.07
CA LEU A 101 10.56 15.85 1.73
C LEU A 101 11.54 15.52 0.58
N PRO A 102 12.81 15.98 0.57
CA PRO A 102 13.72 15.66 -0.53
C PRO A 102 13.95 14.17 -0.73
N ALA A 103 14.05 13.41 0.37
CA ALA A 103 14.21 11.96 0.31
C ALA A 103 12.95 11.29 -0.25
N VAL A 104 11.76 11.72 0.21
CA VAL A 104 10.47 11.19 -0.26
C VAL A 104 10.25 11.49 -1.75
N GLU A 105 10.50 12.72 -2.20
CA GLU A 105 10.39 13.08 -3.62
C GLU A 105 11.35 12.26 -4.48
N GLY A 106 12.59 12.06 -4.02
CA GLY A 106 13.56 11.18 -4.68
C GLY A 106 13.03 9.76 -4.85
N ARG A 107 12.53 9.16 -3.76
CA ARG A 107 11.94 7.80 -3.78
C ARG A 107 10.72 7.69 -4.71
N VAL A 108 9.85 8.70 -4.74
CA VAL A 108 8.72 8.77 -5.67
C VAL A 108 9.22 8.80 -7.12
N VAL A 109 10.21 9.62 -7.43
CA VAL A 109 10.79 9.73 -8.78
C VAL A 109 11.47 8.42 -9.22
N ASP A 110 12.19 7.77 -8.32
CA ASP A 110 12.84 6.47 -8.55
C ASP A 110 11.79 5.39 -8.86
N LEU A 111 10.76 5.27 -8.02
CA LEU A 111 9.67 4.30 -8.23
C LEU A 111 8.93 4.52 -9.56
N LEU A 112 8.78 5.77 -10.00
CA LEU A 112 8.21 6.06 -11.31
C LEU A 112 9.16 5.65 -12.44
N GLY A 113 10.47 5.79 -12.27
CA GLY A 113 11.47 5.25 -13.19
C GLY A 113 11.38 3.72 -13.28
N ASP A 114 11.37 3.04 -12.13
CA ASP A 114 11.24 1.58 -12.06
C ASP A 114 9.93 1.11 -12.73
N LEU A 115 8.82 1.84 -12.55
CA LEU A 115 7.55 1.52 -13.21
C LEU A 115 7.67 1.60 -14.74
N GLU A 116 8.38 2.58 -15.28
CA GLU A 116 8.63 2.67 -16.72
C GLU A 116 9.50 1.52 -17.22
N GLU A 117 10.56 1.18 -16.50
CA GLU A 117 11.40 0.02 -16.81
C GLU A 117 10.59 -1.26 -16.82
N VAL A 118 9.73 -1.44 -15.79
CA VAL A 118 8.74 -2.52 -15.77
C VAL A 118 7.95 -2.42 -17.06
N ILE A 119 7.19 -1.36 -17.34
CA ILE A 119 6.31 -1.21 -18.52
C ILE A 119 7.02 -1.50 -19.86
N ARG A 120 8.32 -1.21 -19.98
CA ARG A 120 9.13 -1.47 -21.18
C ARG A 120 9.64 -2.90 -21.27
N ALA A 121 9.86 -3.55 -20.14
CA ALA A 121 10.40 -4.89 -20.10
C ALA A 121 9.49 -5.89 -20.85
N PRO A 122 10.08 -6.87 -21.55
CA PRO A 122 9.33 -7.94 -22.17
C PRO A 122 8.61 -8.76 -21.08
N PHE A 123 7.42 -9.26 -21.41
CA PHE A 123 6.63 -10.08 -20.50
C PHE A 123 5.95 -11.22 -21.27
N GLU A 124 5.82 -12.37 -20.63
CA GLU A 124 5.12 -13.53 -21.21
C GLU A 124 3.69 -13.66 -20.63
N ASN A 125 3.52 -13.35 -19.35
CA ASN A 125 2.25 -13.50 -18.64
C ASN A 125 1.58 -12.15 -18.42
N VAL A 126 0.46 -11.92 -19.12
CA VAL A 126 -0.34 -10.68 -19.02
C VAL A 126 -0.88 -10.42 -17.62
N LYS A 127 -1.23 -11.47 -16.86
CA LYS A 127 -1.73 -11.30 -15.49
C LYS A 127 -0.60 -10.93 -14.53
N ALA A 128 0.55 -11.59 -14.63
CA ALA A 128 1.74 -11.23 -13.86
C ALA A 128 2.15 -9.78 -14.12
N ARG A 129 2.18 -9.40 -15.40
CA ARG A 129 2.45 -8.03 -15.82
C ARG A 129 1.49 -7.01 -15.20
N ARG A 130 0.20 -7.34 -15.19
CA ARG A 130 -0.82 -6.47 -14.59
C ARG A 130 -0.57 -6.28 -13.10
N ASP A 131 -0.19 -7.33 -12.38
CA ASP A 131 0.16 -7.26 -10.96
C ASP A 131 1.43 -6.42 -10.75
N GLU A 132 2.50 -6.66 -11.51
CA GLU A 132 3.75 -5.88 -11.46
C GLU A 132 3.55 -4.38 -11.65
N ILE A 133 2.61 -3.98 -12.52
CA ILE A 133 2.27 -2.57 -12.72
C ILE A 133 1.40 -2.04 -11.57
N ALA A 134 0.41 -2.81 -11.11
CA ALA A 134 -0.57 -2.36 -10.13
C ALA A 134 0.05 -2.00 -8.78
N VAL A 135 1.03 -2.78 -8.32
CA VAL A 135 1.65 -2.64 -6.99
C VAL A 135 2.37 -1.30 -6.77
N TYR A 136 2.68 -0.57 -7.84
CA TYR A 136 3.31 0.75 -7.73
C TYR A 136 2.41 1.78 -7.08
N GLY A 137 1.09 1.63 -7.14
CA GLY A 137 0.17 2.53 -6.44
C GLY A 137 0.39 2.51 -4.92
N GLU A 138 0.50 1.31 -4.36
CA GLU A 138 0.75 1.10 -2.93
C GLU A 138 2.18 1.47 -2.54
N ARG A 139 3.18 1.17 -3.39
CA ARG A 139 4.58 1.56 -3.15
C ARG A 139 4.77 3.07 -3.07
N LEU A 140 4.18 3.82 -4.01
CA LEU A 140 4.22 5.29 -4.00
C LEU A 140 3.57 5.86 -2.74
N SER A 141 2.43 5.30 -2.34
CA SER A 141 1.71 5.76 -1.15
C SER A 141 2.46 5.42 0.15
N ALA A 142 3.18 4.30 0.18
CA ALA A 142 4.01 3.89 1.31
C ALA A 142 5.16 4.86 1.58
N GLU A 143 5.88 5.31 0.54
CA GLU A 143 6.98 6.28 0.71
C GLU A 143 6.47 7.63 1.25
N ILE A 144 5.33 8.11 0.73
CA ILE A 144 4.72 9.36 1.22
C ILE A 144 4.27 9.22 2.67
N LEU A 145 3.60 8.13 3.02
CA LEU A 145 3.12 7.93 4.39
C LEU A 145 4.26 7.74 5.39
N ALA A 146 5.33 7.03 5.02
CA ALA A 146 6.53 6.94 5.86
C ALA A 146 7.16 8.33 6.08
N GLY A 147 7.30 9.13 5.02
CA GLY A 147 7.74 10.53 5.16
C GLY A 147 6.86 11.33 6.11
N ALA A 148 5.54 11.25 5.94
CA ALA A 148 4.58 12.01 6.74
C ALA A 148 4.57 11.58 8.22
N ILE A 149 4.75 10.28 8.53
CA ILE A 149 4.90 9.77 9.90
C ILE A 149 6.19 10.30 10.52
N SER A 150 7.30 10.27 9.77
CA SER A 150 8.58 10.84 10.22
C SER A 150 8.49 12.33 10.50
N SER A 151 7.69 13.07 9.74
CA SER A 151 7.37 14.48 10.02
C SER A 151 6.55 14.73 11.28
N GLN A 152 5.98 13.69 11.91
CA GLN A 152 5.40 13.77 13.25
C GLN A 152 6.42 13.51 14.37
N GLY A 153 7.71 13.35 14.03
CA GLY A 153 8.78 13.04 14.98
C GLY A 153 8.89 11.55 15.34
N ILE A 154 8.18 10.68 14.63
CA ILE A 154 8.24 9.23 14.84
C ILE A 154 9.03 8.56 13.72
N PRO A 155 10.16 7.90 14.00
CA PRO A 155 10.95 7.26 12.96
C PRO A 155 10.16 6.15 12.28
N SER A 156 10.11 6.19 10.94
CA SER A 156 9.38 5.19 10.16
C SER A 156 10.12 4.83 8.88
N LYS A 157 9.81 3.66 8.33
CA LYS A 157 10.43 3.18 7.10
C LYS A 157 9.52 2.23 6.34
N VAL A 158 9.56 2.31 5.01
CA VAL A 158 8.93 1.32 4.13
C VAL A 158 9.70 -0.01 4.23
N VAL A 159 8.97 -1.12 4.34
CA VAL A 159 9.57 -2.46 4.34
C VAL A 159 10.41 -2.70 3.08
N ALA A 160 11.56 -3.36 3.23
CA ALA A 160 12.51 -3.53 2.14
C ALA A 160 12.04 -4.53 1.06
N ALA A 161 11.03 -5.35 1.34
CA ALA A 161 10.45 -6.30 0.41
C ALA A 161 9.02 -6.66 0.82
N ASP A 162 8.28 -7.27 -0.11
CA ASP A 162 6.88 -7.68 0.07
C ASP A 162 6.78 -8.76 1.19
N PRO A 163 6.15 -8.50 2.34
CA PRO A 163 6.20 -9.41 3.49
C PRO A 163 5.21 -10.59 3.37
N ILE A 164 4.26 -10.53 2.43
CA ILE A 164 3.24 -11.56 2.25
C ILE A 164 3.68 -12.51 1.14
N ALA A 165 3.85 -13.79 1.48
CA ALA A 165 4.09 -14.85 0.52
C ALA A 165 2.75 -15.35 -0.06
N THR A 166 2.74 -15.61 -1.35
CA THR A 166 1.54 -16.07 -2.07
C THR A 166 1.89 -17.17 -3.07
N ASP A 167 0.87 -17.79 -3.66
CA ASP A 167 1.03 -18.55 -4.89
C ASP A 167 1.13 -17.66 -6.15
N ALA A 168 1.25 -18.27 -7.33
CA ALA A 168 1.33 -17.56 -8.61
C ALA A 168 -0.04 -17.30 -9.28
N ARG A 169 -1.16 -17.28 -8.53
CA ARG A 169 -2.47 -16.92 -9.08
C ARG A 169 -2.64 -15.40 -9.22
N PHE A 170 -1.89 -14.82 -10.15
CA PHE A 170 -1.89 -13.38 -10.42
C PHE A 170 -3.30 -12.77 -10.54
N GLY A 171 -3.51 -11.65 -9.86
CA GLY A 171 -4.77 -10.91 -9.73
C GLY A 171 -5.58 -11.24 -8.47
N GLU A 172 -5.50 -12.48 -7.97
CA GLU A 172 -6.28 -13.01 -6.84
C GLU A 172 -5.46 -14.10 -6.11
N ALA A 173 -4.20 -13.78 -5.81
CA ALA A 173 -3.27 -14.76 -5.27
C ALA A 173 -3.66 -15.18 -3.85
N GLU A 174 -3.51 -16.47 -3.53
CA GLU A 174 -3.75 -16.96 -2.17
C GLU A 174 -2.48 -16.87 -1.33
N VAL A 175 -2.66 -16.54 -0.06
CA VAL A 175 -1.59 -16.37 0.91
C VAL A 175 -1.05 -17.72 1.36
N ASP A 176 0.27 -17.87 1.39
CA ASP A 176 0.95 -18.94 2.11
C ASP A 176 1.23 -18.46 3.56
N PRO A 177 0.51 -18.98 4.58
CA PRO A 177 0.65 -18.48 5.94
C PRO A 177 2.02 -18.76 6.56
N ALA A 178 2.65 -19.90 6.22
CA ALA A 178 3.93 -20.29 6.80
C ALA A 178 5.06 -19.42 6.24
N ALA A 179 5.15 -19.31 4.92
CA ALA A 179 6.12 -18.45 4.27
C ALA A 179 5.89 -16.95 4.58
N THR A 180 4.64 -16.53 4.77
CA THR A 180 4.32 -15.16 5.20
C THR A 180 4.82 -14.88 6.60
N ARG A 181 4.71 -15.82 7.55
CA ARG A 181 5.27 -15.65 8.90
C ARG A 181 6.78 -15.41 8.86
N GLU A 182 7.51 -16.18 8.07
CA GLU A 182 8.97 -16.00 7.92
C GLU A 182 9.34 -14.66 7.28
N ARG A 183 8.67 -14.28 6.18
CA ARG A 183 8.92 -13.02 5.48
C ARG A 183 8.53 -11.80 6.31
N ALA A 184 7.37 -11.85 6.98
CA ALA A 184 6.92 -10.78 7.84
C ALA A 184 7.89 -10.57 9.01
N ALA A 185 8.38 -11.64 9.65
CA ALA A 185 9.39 -11.52 10.70
C ALA A 185 10.67 -10.85 10.16
N ARG A 186 11.12 -11.26 8.97
CA ARG A 186 12.32 -10.71 8.34
C ARG A 186 12.24 -9.23 7.98
N TYR A 187 11.08 -8.76 7.50
CA TYR A 187 10.95 -7.41 6.92
C TYR A 187 10.16 -6.43 7.78
N VAL A 188 9.19 -6.90 8.55
CA VAL A 188 8.33 -6.07 9.41
C VAL A 188 8.89 -6.09 10.84
N SER A 189 9.03 -7.26 11.48
CA SER A 189 9.51 -7.32 12.87
C SER A 189 10.89 -6.69 13.04
N ALA A 190 11.79 -6.87 12.07
CA ALA A 190 13.11 -6.23 12.09
C ALA A 190 13.06 -4.69 12.20
N LEU A 191 12.06 -4.04 11.61
CA LEU A 191 11.86 -2.59 11.75
C LEU A 191 11.25 -2.23 13.10
N LEU A 192 10.24 -3.00 13.54
CA LEU A 192 9.57 -2.79 14.82
C LEU A 192 10.53 -2.93 16.00
N GLU A 193 11.36 -3.98 15.99
CA GLU A 193 12.41 -4.25 17.00
C GLU A 193 13.48 -3.15 17.02
N SER A 194 13.68 -2.45 15.90
CA SER A 194 14.57 -1.30 15.81
C SER A 194 13.93 0.01 16.29
N GLY A 195 12.67 -0.03 16.75
CA GLY A 195 11.91 1.13 17.20
C GLY A 195 11.32 1.98 16.08
N LEU A 196 11.19 1.43 14.86
CA LEU A 196 10.60 2.15 13.72
C LEU A 196 9.15 1.71 13.52
N VAL A 197 8.31 2.65 13.06
CA VAL A 197 7.03 2.30 12.44
C VAL A 197 7.31 1.64 11.08
N ALA A 198 6.83 0.40 10.91
CA ALA A 198 7.01 -0.37 9.68
C ALA A 198 5.89 -0.06 8.68
N VAL A 199 6.18 0.60 7.56
CA VAL A 199 5.20 0.94 6.54
C VAL A 199 5.20 -0.12 5.44
N VAL A 200 4.06 -0.76 5.22
CA VAL A 200 3.87 -1.88 4.30
C VAL A 200 2.93 -1.47 3.17
N PRO A 201 3.37 -1.60 1.90
CA PRO A 201 2.46 -1.56 0.76
C PRO A 201 1.42 -2.69 0.89
N GLY A 202 0.15 -2.35 1.11
CA GLY A 202 -0.95 -3.32 1.16
C GLY A 202 -1.25 -3.93 -0.21
N TYR A 203 -2.21 -4.86 -0.31
CA TYR A 203 -2.63 -5.47 -1.59
C TYR A 203 -1.56 -6.32 -2.32
N VAL A 204 -0.28 -6.13 -2.01
CA VAL A 204 0.88 -6.79 -2.62
C VAL A 204 1.22 -8.10 -1.91
N GLY A 205 1.49 -9.14 -2.71
CA GLY A 205 2.12 -10.38 -2.28
C GLY A 205 3.31 -10.75 -3.17
N ARG A 206 4.00 -11.83 -2.83
CA ARG A 206 5.16 -12.34 -3.57
C ARG A 206 5.02 -13.84 -3.85
N SER A 207 5.01 -14.18 -5.13
CA SER A 207 5.04 -15.59 -5.58
C SER A 207 6.37 -16.28 -5.22
N PRO A 208 6.43 -17.63 -5.26
CA PRO A 208 7.65 -18.39 -4.97
C PRO A 208 8.81 -18.05 -5.93
N GLU A 209 8.50 -17.71 -7.19
CA GLU A 209 9.47 -17.30 -8.21
C GLU A 209 9.97 -15.86 -7.99
N GLY A 210 9.44 -15.17 -6.98
CA GLY A 210 9.81 -13.79 -6.68
C GLY A 210 9.18 -12.78 -7.63
N VAL A 211 8.05 -13.08 -8.25
CA VAL A 211 7.25 -12.10 -9.02
C VAL A 211 6.20 -11.46 -8.09
N PRO A 212 6.01 -10.13 -8.12
CA PRO A 212 4.91 -9.48 -7.43
C PRO A 212 3.55 -10.07 -7.83
N THR A 213 2.66 -10.21 -6.87
CA THR A 213 1.27 -10.66 -7.06
C THR A 213 0.34 -9.70 -6.34
N THR A 214 -0.94 -9.77 -6.68
CA THR A 214 -1.98 -9.01 -6.00
C THR A 214 -3.02 -9.90 -5.35
N LEU A 215 -3.54 -9.44 -4.21
CA LEU A 215 -4.47 -10.19 -3.34
C LEU A 215 -5.96 -10.02 -3.71
N GLY A 216 -6.25 -9.43 -4.86
CA GLY A 216 -7.62 -9.14 -5.29
C GLY A 216 -8.30 -8.01 -4.52
N ARG A 217 -9.63 -7.91 -4.66
CA ARG A 217 -10.44 -6.85 -4.05
C ARG A 217 -10.38 -6.93 -2.52
N GLY A 218 -10.16 -5.79 -1.87
CA GLY A 218 -9.99 -5.74 -0.41
C GLY A 218 -8.61 -6.23 0.04
N GLY A 219 -7.67 -6.41 -0.89
CA GLY A 219 -6.35 -6.97 -0.61
C GLY A 219 -5.56 -6.23 0.47
N SER A 220 -5.73 -4.91 0.64
CA SER A 220 -5.07 -4.19 1.75
C SER A 220 -5.63 -4.54 3.13
N ASP A 221 -6.94 -4.80 3.25
CA ASP A 221 -7.53 -5.28 4.51
C ASP A 221 -7.07 -6.72 4.80
N LEU A 222 -6.96 -7.54 3.75
CA LEU A 222 -6.36 -8.86 3.85
C LEU A 222 -4.89 -8.77 4.28
N SER A 223 -4.11 -7.85 3.72
CA SER A 223 -2.71 -7.66 4.11
C SER A 223 -2.57 -7.36 5.60
N ALA A 224 -3.40 -6.46 6.14
CA ALA A 224 -3.36 -6.11 7.56
C ALA A 224 -3.73 -7.28 8.46
N THR A 225 -4.82 -7.99 8.14
CA THR A 225 -5.25 -9.15 8.94
C THR A 225 -4.26 -10.33 8.86
N VAL A 226 -3.67 -10.57 7.70
CA VAL A 226 -2.63 -11.59 7.50
C VAL A 226 -1.37 -11.25 8.28
N LEU A 227 -0.91 -10.00 8.24
CA LEU A 227 0.25 -9.56 9.03
C LEU A 227 -0.03 -9.65 10.52
N GLY A 228 -1.22 -9.23 10.96
CA GLY A 228 -1.61 -9.35 12.36
C GLY A 228 -1.57 -10.80 12.85
N ARG A 229 -2.04 -11.76 12.04
CA ARG A 229 -1.92 -13.19 12.35
C ARG A 229 -0.48 -13.72 12.24
N ALA A 230 0.29 -13.25 11.28
CA ALA A 230 1.65 -13.74 11.02
C ALA A 230 2.62 -13.36 12.14
N LEU A 231 2.44 -12.17 12.72
CA LEU A 231 3.31 -11.57 13.73
C LEU A 231 2.69 -11.55 15.13
N ASP A 232 1.55 -12.22 15.30
CA ASP A 232 0.84 -12.33 16.58
C ASP A 232 0.52 -10.94 17.20
N PHE A 233 0.03 -10.02 16.37
CA PHE A 233 -0.43 -8.71 16.81
C PHE A 233 -1.72 -8.82 17.61
N ASP A 234 -1.86 -7.95 18.62
CA ASP A 234 -3.03 -7.94 19.49
C ASP A 234 -4.26 -7.34 18.78
N GLU A 235 -4.04 -6.34 17.92
CA GLU A 235 -5.12 -5.58 17.28
C GLU A 235 -4.84 -5.27 15.80
N VAL A 236 -5.90 -5.29 15.00
CA VAL A 236 -5.91 -4.86 13.60
C VAL A 236 -6.92 -3.72 13.48
N TRP A 237 -6.44 -2.51 13.20
CA TRP A 237 -7.28 -1.34 13.00
C TRP A 237 -7.48 -1.09 11.51
N ILE A 238 -8.74 -1.09 11.06
CA ILE A 238 -9.09 -0.81 9.67
C ILE A 238 -9.68 0.60 9.60
N MET A 239 -8.93 1.54 9.03
CA MET A 239 -9.38 2.92 8.85
C MET A 239 -10.14 3.04 7.52
N SER A 240 -11.43 3.42 7.62
CA SER A 240 -12.33 3.65 6.49
C SER A 240 -12.91 5.07 6.51
N ASP A 241 -13.79 5.35 5.56
CA ASP A 241 -14.61 6.56 5.42
C ASP A 241 -15.93 6.53 6.21
N VAL A 242 -16.13 5.50 7.04
CA VAL A 242 -17.29 5.34 7.94
C VAL A 242 -16.80 5.06 9.36
N ASP A 243 -17.61 5.42 10.37
CA ASP A 243 -17.25 5.33 11.80
C ASP A 243 -17.10 3.88 12.31
N GLY A 244 -17.47 2.89 11.50
CA GLY A 244 -17.34 1.47 11.82
C GLY A 244 -18.29 0.63 10.96
N VAL A 245 -18.64 -0.56 11.44
CA VAL A 245 -19.67 -1.38 10.78
C VAL A 245 -21.04 -0.86 11.18
N LEU A 246 -21.86 -0.54 10.19
CA LEU A 246 -23.25 -0.12 10.37
C LEU A 246 -24.19 -1.31 10.09
N ASP A 247 -25.39 -1.27 10.64
CA ASP A 247 -26.42 -2.30 10.45
C ASP A 247 -27.02 -2.34 9.03
N ALA A 248 -26.77 -1.30 8.22
CA ALA A 248 -27.09 -1.23 6.80
C ALA A 248 -26.08 -0.33 6.05
N ASP A 249 -26.07 -0.38 4.71
CA ASP A 249 -25.26 0.54 3.90
C ASP A 249 -25.81 1.99 4.07
N PRO A 250 -25.03 2.92 4.63
CA PRO A 250 -25.51 4.27 4.92
C PRO A 250 -25.85 5.08 3.66
N ARG A 251 -25.36 4.66 2.49
CA ARG A 251 -25.69 5.27 1.19
C ARG A 251 -27.10 4.91 0.73
N LEU A 252 -27.63 3.79 1.22
CA LEU A 252 -28.98 3.31 0.92
C LEU A 252 -29.95 3.60 2.07
N VAL A 253 -29.47 3.55 3.32
CA VAL A 253 -30.24 3.76 4.54
C VAL A 253 -29.55 4.85 5.37
N PRO A 254 -29.95 6.13 5.24
CA PRO A 254 -29.27 7.25 5.89
C PRO A 254 -29.24 7.17 7.43
N ASP A 255 -30.22 6.49 8.03
CA ASP A 255 -30.36 6.31 9.48
C ASP A 255 -29.69 5.01 10.00
N ALA A 256 -28.78 4.41 9.21
CA ALA A 256 -28.04 3.22 9.61
C ALA A 256 -27.27 3.46 10.92
N SER A 257 -27.39 2.52 11.85
CA SER A 257 -26.84 2.65 13.20
C SER A 257 -25.50 1.93 13.35
N LEU A 258 -24.59 2.54 14.11
CA LEU A 258 -23.29 1.95 14.41
C LEU A 258 -23.45 0.69 15.25
N MET A 259 -22.81 -0.39 14.82
CA MET A 259 -22.71 -1.63 15.57
C MET A 259 -21.42 -1.59 16.41
N PRO A 260 -21.49 -1.30 17.72
CA PRO A 260 -20.29 -1.09 18.54
C PRO A 260 -19.46 -2.35 18.73
N ARG A 261 -20.08 -3.55 18.61
CA ARG A 261 -19.42 -4.85 18.73
C ARG A 261 -20.10 -5.86 17.82
N LEU A 262 -19.28 -6.68 17.17
CA LEU A 262 -19.68 -7.79 16.33
C LEU A 262 -18.78 -8.99 16.63
N SER A 263 -19.33 -10.20 16.56
CA SER A 263 -18.56 -11.43 16.53
C SER A 263 -18.30 -11.84 15.08
N TYR A 264 -17.23 -12.61 14.83
CA TYR A 264 -16.96 -13.17 13.50
C TYR A 264 -18.01 -14.18 13.02
N ARG A 265 -18.91 -14.62 13.90
CA ARG A 265 -20.02 -15.53 13.65
C ARG A 265 -21.30 -14.98 14.24
#